data_AF-A0A7W1YE68-F1
#
_entry.id   AF-A0A7W1YE68-F1
#
_cell.length_a   1.000
_cell.length_b   1.000
_cell.length_c   1.000
_cell.angle_alpha   90.00
_cell.angle_beta   90.00
_cell.angle_gamma   90.00
#
_symmetry.space_group_name_H-M   'P 1'
#
loop_
_entity.id
_entity.type
_entity.pdbx_description
1 polymer ?
#
loop_
_entity_poly.entity_id
_entity_poly.type
_entity_poly.pdbx_seq_one_letter_code
_entity_poly.pdbx_strand_id
1 'polypeptide(L)'
;MNIYLNEGNGRFQAGAILDTGCTVYPSATAVGDFNRSNAVDLAVLEFGCYRVAVHLGNGAGDFSAATLYPYAPFLSASEIDTADFNEDGVLDLLVNESIGAQLLLGDGVGSFTHISNAVTGEHSSKFLIADFNNDAKLDTAALVFTPNNTGYLSLFVGNGDGTFQSPTVRNVEPFAGSGVQADFNNDGKMDFATFAAGMIRVYLQSHEVLVEANLSALDFGTQRIGTRSTGQQIVVSSTGGGTLSVSGVSLSGADPEDYLLTTNCPRDLPSGQTCDVDVAFRPTATGLRTATLNINDNAHSSPQTVSLTGTGN
;
A
#
# COMPACT_ATOMS: atom_id res chain seq x y z
N MET A 1 31.88 14.82 -8.53
CA MET A 1 30.80 15.45 -7.74
C MET A 1 31.41 16.48 -6.79
N ASN A 2 30.77 17.63 -6.57
CA ASN A 2 31.22 18.63 -5.60
C ASN A 2 30.35 18.56 -4.34
N ILE A 3 30.99 18.52 -3.18
CA ILE A 3 30.31 18.62 -1.88
C ILE A 3 30.37 20.07 -1.41
N TYR A 4 29.26 20.56 -0.86
CA TYR A 4 29.16 21.91 -0.30
C TYR A 4 28.70 21.82 1.16
N LEU A 5 29.50 22.35 2.08
CA LEU A 5 29.24 22.25 3.51
C LEU A 5 28.46 23.48 3.97
N ASN A 6 27.34 23.25 4.67
CA ASN A 6 26.50 24.31 5.22
C ASN A 6 27.21 24.98 6.42
N GLU A 7 27.32 26.30 6.38
CA GLU A 7 27.91 27.11 7.47
C GLU A 7 26.90 27.43 8.59
N GLY A 8 25.66 26.96 8.49
CA GLY A 8 24.59 27.19 9.47
C GLY A 8 23.94 28.58 9.39
N ASN A 9 24.36 29.41 8.44
CA ASN A 9 23.89 30.77 8.22
C ASN A 9 23.23 30.95 6.83
N GLY A 10 22.88 29.84 6.16
CA GLY A 10 22.35 29.84 4.80
C GLY A 10 23.41 29.97 3.68
N ARG A 11 24.70 29.96 4.03
CA ARG A 11 25.82 29.92 3.08
C ARG A 11 26.46 28.54 3.08
N PHE A 12 27.14 28.26 1.97
CA PHE A 12 27.88 27.03 1.78
C PHE A 12 29.31 27.32 1.40
N GLN A 13 30.23 26.54 1.93
CA GLN A 13 31.63 26.51 1.51
C GLN A 13 31.89 25.25 0.67
N ALA A 14 32.88 25.32 -0.23
CA ALA A 14 33.31 24.15 -0.99
C ALA A 14 33.94 23.13 -0.05
N GLY A 15 33.46 21.89 -0.11
CA GLY A 15 34.04 20.72 0.56
C GLY A 15 34.84 19.85 -0.42
N ALA A 16 34.86 18.55 -0.16
CA ALA A 16 35.57 17.59 -0.99
C ALA A 16 35.03 17.52 -2.43
N ILE A 17 35.93 17.22 -3.36
CA ILE A 17 35.58 16.85 -4.74
C ILE A 17 35.78 15.35 -4.88
N LEU A 18 34.70 14.65 -5.19
CA LEU A 18 34.74 13.20 -5.44
C LEU A 18 34.91 12.96 -6.92
N ASP A 19 36.07 12.43 -7.29
CA ASP A 19 36.30 11.87 -8.62
C ASP A 19 35.83 10.41 -8.61
N THR A 20 34.78 10.14 -9.38
CA THR A 20 34.21 8.80 -9.55
C THR A 20 35.06 7.94 -10.48
N GLY A 21 35.96 8.54 -11.26
CA GLY A 21 36.67 7.87 -12.36
C GLY A 21 35.75 7.41 -13.50
N CYS A 22 34.43 7.62 -13.37
CA CYS A 22 33.44 7.38 -14.42
C CYS A 22 33.28 8.64 -15.26
N THR A 23 33.68 8.58 -16.52
CA THR A 23 33.64 9.72 -17.44
C THR A 23 32.25 9.97 -18.04
N VAL A 24 31.25 9.18 -17.62
CA VAL A 24 29.88 9.22 -18.14
C VAL A 24 28.92 9.47 -16.98
N TYR A 25 27.96 10.37 -17.22
CA TYR A 25 27.00 10.95 -16.27
C TYR A 25 26.59 10.04 -15.10
N PRO A 26 26.89 10.41 -13.82
CA PRO A 26 26.20 9.82 -12.69
C PRO A 26 24.70 10.20 -12.77
N SER A 27 23.81 9.24 -12.53
CA SER A 27 22.37 9.41 -12.74
C SER A 27 21.61 9.75 -11.46
N ALA A 28 22.02 9.19 -10.32
CA ALA A 28 21.35 9.39 -9.04
C ALA A 28 22.31 9.20 -7.85
N THR A 29 21.87 9.64 -6.67
CA THR A 29 22.60 9.48 -5.41
C THR A 29 21.67 9.15 -4.27
N ALA A 30 22.16 8.32 -3.36
CA ALA A 30 21.57 7.98 -2.09
C ALA A 30 22.53 8.36 -0.96
N VAL A 31 22.00 8.74 0.20
CA VAL A 31 22.80 9.09 1.38
C VAL A 31 22.26 8.36 2.59
N GLY A 32 23.15 7.94 3.49
CA GLY A 32 22.81 7.16 4.68
C GLY A 32 24.04 6.87 5.51
N ASP A 33 23.88 6.32 6.71
CA ASP A 33 24.99 5.78 7.50
C ASP A 33 25.10 4.27 7.21
N PHE A 34 25.88 3.90 6.21
CA PHE A 34 26.00 2.52 5.72
C PHE A 34 26.97 1.69 6.56
N ASN A 35 27.80 2.34 7.39
CA ASN A 35 28.80 1.70 8.24
C ASN A 35 28.60 1.93 9.75
N ARG A 36 27.45 2.50 10.16
CA ARG A 36 27.07 2.78 11.56
C ARG A 36 28.08 3.66 12.29
N SER A 37 28.74 4.57 11.58
CA SER A 37 29.71 5.51 12.16
C SER A 37 29.08 6.80 12.68
N ASN A 38 27.79 7.01 12.43
CA ASN A 38 27.06 8.28 12.54
C ASN A 38 27.57 9.39 11.59
N ALA A 39 28.46 9.07 10.66
CA ALA A 39 28.78 9.95 9.55
C ALA A 39 27.85 9.64 8.37
N VAL A 40 27.50 10.66 7.59
CA VAL A 40 26.75 10.45 6.35
C VAL A 40 27.69 9.91 5.28
N ASP A 41 27.37 8.74 4.77
CA ASP A 41 27.97 8.10 3.61
C ASP A 41 27.19 8.42 2.33
N LEU A 42 27.79 8.13 1.18
CA LEU A 42 27.23 8.43 -0.13
C LEU A 42 27.28 7.19 -1.04
N ALA A 43 26.14 6.83 -1.62
CA ALA A 43 26.04 5.88 -2.71
C ALA A 43 25.73 6.62 -4.01
N VAL A 44 26.55 6.43 -5.04
CA VAL A 44 26.42 7.10 -6.34
C VAL A 44 26.11 6.05 -7.40
N LEU A 45 24.99 6.24 -8.10
CA LEU A 45 24.64 5.42 -9.25
C LEU A 45 25.37 5.94 -10.50
N GLU A 46 26.30 5.15 -11.01
CA GLU A 46 27.14 5.49 -12.16
C GLU A 46 26.63 4.77 -13.41
N PHE A 47 25.51 5.24 -13.95
CA PHE A 47 24.79 4.59 -15.05
C PHE A 47 25.70 4.19 -16.22
N GLY A 48 26.53 5.10 -16.72
CA GLY A 48 27.40 4.82 -17.87
C GLY A 48 28.57 3.86 -17.58
N CYS A 49 28.82 3.56 -16.31
CA CYS A 49 29.83 2.60 -15.86
C CYS A 49 29.22 1.31 -15.28
N TYR A 50 27.89 1.17 -15.33
CA TYR A 50 27.13 0.01 -14.87
C TYR A 50 27.47 -0.44 -13.44
N ARG A 51 27.59 0.52 -12.52
CA ARG A 51 27.93 0.24 -11.11
C ARG A 51 27.36 1.27 -10.13
N VAL A 52 27.27 0.88 -8.87
CA VAL A 52 27.10 1.78 -7.72
C VAL A 52 28.47 1.99 -7.05
N ALA A 53 28.84 3.23 -6.81
CA ALA A 53 30.03 3.59 -6.05
C ALA A 53 29.64 4.07 -4.64
N VAL A 54 30.13 3.36 -3.62
CA VAL A 54 29.87 3.71 -2.21
C VAL A 54 31.10 4.35 -1.61
N HIS A 55 30.92 5.57 -1.10
CA HIS A 55 31.93 6.38 -0.45
C HIS A 55 31.58 6.55 1.03
N LEU A 56 32.48 6.15 1.93
CA LEU A 56 32.25 6.27 3.37
C LEU A 56 32.71 7.64 3.87
N GLY A 57 31.81 8.37 4.53
CA GLY A 57 32.06 9.69 5.06
C GLY A 57 32.84 9.65 6.37
N ASN A 58 33.60 10.72 6.64
CA ASN A 58 34.28 10.91 7.92
C ASN A 58 33.56 11.90 8.86
N GLY A 59 32.39 12.41 8.46
CA GLY A 59 31.61 13.41 9.20
C GLY A 59 32.12 14.86 9.08
N ALA A 60 33.32 15.07 8.53
CA ALA A 60 33.88 16.40 8.25
C ALA A 60 33.62 16.89 6.82
N GLY A 61 32.97 16.06 5.99
CA GLY A 61 32.70 16.35 4.58
C GLY A 61 33.71 15.77 3.60
N ASP A 62 34.63 14.92 4.09
CA ASP A 62 35.49 14.09 3.23
C ASP A 62 34.99 12.65 3.22
N PHE A 63 35.41 11.91 2.19
CA PHE A 63 35.02 10.52 1.99
C PHE A 63 36.22 9.64 1.62
N SER A 64 36.11 8.36 1.94
CA SER A 64 37.06 7.34 1.50
C SER A 64 37.02 7.15 -0.02
N ALA A 65 38.02 6.42 -0.53
CA ALA A 65 37.91 5.83 -1.86
C ALA A 65 36.65 4.96 -1.96
N ALA A 66 36.04 4.92 -3.14
CA ALA A 66 34.81 4.18 -3.36
C ALA A 66 35.04 2.67 -3.34
N THR A 67 34.13 1.95 -2.71
CA THR A 67 33.90 0.54 -3.02
C THR A 67 32.89 0.46 -4.17
N LEU A 68 33.14 -0.41 -5.15
CA LEU A 68 32.38 -0.46 -6.40
C LEU A 68 31.56 -1.74 -6.50
N TYR A 69 30.27 -1.59 -6.79
CA TYR A 69 29.30 -2.68 -6.95
C TYR A 69 28.76 -2.70 -8.39
N PRO A 70 29.31 -3.54 -9.28
CA PRO A 70 28.84 -3.63 -10.65
C PRO A 70 27.48 -4.32 -10.74
N TYR A 71 26.67 -3.88 -11.69
CA TYR A 71 25.41 -4.54 -12.07
C TYR A 71 25.42 -4.94 -13.54
N ALA A 72 24.36 -5.62 -14.00
CA ALA A 72 24.31 -6.16 -15.34
C ALA A 72 24.47 -5.06 -16.41
N PRO A 73 25.44 -5.20 -17.35
CA PRO A 73 25.60 -4.24 -18.41
C PRO A 73 24.34 -4.19 -19.29
N PHE A 74 24.05 -3.01 -19.85
CA PHE A 74 22.90 -2.72 -20.72
C PHE A 74 21.54 -2.53 -20.03
N LEU A 75 21.44 -2.69 -18.71
CA LEU A 75 20.26 -2.23 -17.97
C LEU A 75 20.35 -0.73 -17.71
N SER A 76 19.26 -0.02 -17.99
CA SER A 76 19.17 1.42 -17.70
C SER A 76 18.81 1.61 -16.25
N ALA A 77 19.79 1.97 -15.42
CA ALA A 77 19.57 2.31 -14.03
C ALA A 77 19.36 3.82 -13.87
N SER A 78 18.28 4.21 -13.20
CA SER A 78 17.84 5.62 -13.15
C SER A 78 17.78 6.22 -11.75
N GLU A 79 17.61 5.41 -10.72
CA GLU A 79 17.39 5.88 -9.34
C GLU A 79 18.01 4.89 -8.35
N ILE A 80 18.36 5.39 -7.16
CA ILE A 80 18.85 4.61 -6.05
C ILE A 80 18.23 5.15 -4.76
N ASP A 81 17.60 4.26 -4.02
CA ASP A 81 16.95 4.55 -2.74
C ASP A 81 17.62 3.77 -1.61
N THR A 82 17.46 4.24 -0.37
CA THR A 82 18.01 3.58 0.83
C THR A 82 16.91 3.24 1.82
N ALA A 83 16.91 2.02 2.35
CA ALA A 83 16.07 1.62 3.47
C ALA A 83 16.59 0.32 4.08
N ASP A 84 16.09 -0.07 5.26
CA ASP A 84 16.39 -1.36 5.90
C ASP A 84 15.36 -2.40 5.45
N PHE A 85 15.64 -3.14 4.37
CA PHE A 85 14.67 -4.06 3.75
C PHE A 85 14.67 -5.46 4.40
N ASN A 86 15.65 -5.74 5.27
CA ASN A 86 15.81 -7.03 5.95
C ASN A 86 15.71 -6.92 7.50
N GLU A 87 15.33 -5.76 8.02
CA GLU A 87 15.13 -5.46 9.44
C GLU A 87 16.35 -5.74 10.33
N ASP A 88 17.56 -5.65 9.79
CA ASP A 88 18.79 -5.88 10.55
C ASP A 88 19.37 -4.58 11.16
N GLY A 89 18.72 -3.45 10.92
CA GLY A 89 19.10 -2.11 11.35
C GLY A 89 20.26 -1.51 10.57
N VAL A 90 20.62 -2.07 9.41
CA VAL A 90 21.57 -1.50 8.44
C VAL A 90 20.77 -0.94 7.27
N LEU A 91 21.24 0.17 6.70
CA LEU A 91 20.67 0.67 5.46
C LEU A 91 21.18 -0.14 4.26
N ASP A 92 20.23 -0.63 3.47
CA ASP A 92 20.44 -1.27 2.18
C ASP A 92 20.23 -0.28 1.03
N LEU A 93 20.49 -0.73 -0.20
CA LEU A 93 20.28 0.07 -1.41
C LEU A 93 19.36 -0.66 -2.40
N LEU A 94 18.30 0.02 -2.84
CA LEU A 94 17.43 -0.43 -3.92
C LEU A 94 17.79 0.35 -5.20
N VAL A 95 18.28 -0.37 -6.22
CA VAL A 95 18.72 0.23 -7.49
C VAL A 95 17.65 -0.05 -8.54
N ASN A 96 16.98 1.01 -9.01
CA ASN A 96 15.96 0.93 -10.04
C ASN A 96 16.60 0.72 -11.41
N GLU A 97 16.12 -0.26 -12.17
CA GLU A 97 16.61 -0.67 -13.48
C GLU A 97 15.49 -0.84 -14.50
N SER A 98 15.84 -0.88 -15.79
CA SER A 98 14.88 -1.00 -16.89
C SER A 98 14.01 -2.26 -16.90
N ILE A 99 14.24 -3.23 -16.02
CA ILE A 99 13.48 -4.49 -15.94
C ILE A 99 13.02 -4.83 -14.51
N GLY A 100 13.19 -3.92 -13.55
CA GLY A 100 12.85 -4.12 -12.15
C GLY A 100 13.79 -3.36 -11.22
N ALA A 101 14.16 -3.96 -10.09
CA ALA A 101 15.19 -3.41 -9.21
C ALA A 101 16.09 -4.50 -8.64
N GLN A 102 17.34 -4.12 -8.40
CA GLN A 102 18.31 -4.92 -7.66
C GLN A 102 18.39 -4.40 -6.23
N LEU A 103 18.56 -5.32 -5.29
CA LEU A 103 18.76 -4.99 -3.89
C LEU A 103 20.20 -5.30 -3.50
N LEU A 104 20.85 -4.36 -2.82
CA LEU A 104 22.17 -4.52 -2.25
C LEU A 104 22.01 -4.45 -0.73
N LEU A 105 22.15 -5.59 -0.05
CA LEU A 105 22.02 -5.65 1.41
C LEU A 105 23.31 -5.18 2.09
N GLY A 106 23.21 -4.21 2.97
CA GLY A 106 24.33 -3.67 3.72
C GLY A 106 24.80 -4.64 4.81
N ASP A 107 26.09 -4.68 5.09
CA ASP A 107 26.66 -5.47 6.19
C ASP A 107 26.94 -4.66 7.47
N GLY A 108 26.66 -3.35 7.42
CA GLY A 108 26.85 -2.41 8.53
C GLY A 108 28.29 -1.99 8.74
N VAL A 109 29.22 -2.38 7.85
CA VAL A 109 30.59 -1.85 7.82
C VAL A 109 30.89 -1.10 6.51
N GLY A 110 29.85 -0.81 5.73
CA GLY A 110 29.93 -0.08 4.47
C GLY A 110 30.16 -0.97 3.24
N SER A 111 29.96 -2.28 3.37
CA SER A 111 29.96 -3.21 2.25
C SER A 111 28.58 -3.80 1.98
N PHE A 112 28.35 -4.27 0.75
CA PHE A 112 27.05 -4.72 0.28
C PHE A 112 27.09 -6.09 -0.40
N THR A 113 26.09 -6.91 -0.14
CA THR A 113 25.86 -8.18 -0.83
C THR A 113 24.76 -8.02 -1.86
N HIS A 114 25.02 -8.50 -3.08
CA HIS A 114 24.09 -8.37 -4.20
C HIS A 114 22.98 -9.42 -4.14
N ILE A 115 21.73 -8.96 -4.16
CA ILE A 115 20.54 -9.77 -4.42
C ILE A 115 19.99 -9.38 -5.78
N SER A 116 20.38 -10.17 -6.78
CA SER A 116 19.89 -10.00 -8.15
C SER A 116 18.39 -10.30 -8.24
N ASN A 117 17.66 -9.49 -9.02
CA ASN A 117 16.24 -9.71 -9.34
C ASN A 117 15.30 -9.73 -8.12
N ALA A 118 15.60 -8.94 -7.08
CA ALA A 118 14.73 -8.81 -5.90
C ALA A 118 13.32 -8.32 -6.30
N VAL A 119 13.25 -7.41 -7.27
CA VAL A 119 12.01 -6.91 -7.87
C VAL A 119 12.10 -7.15 -9.37
N THR A 120 11.13 -7.85 -9.97
CA THR A 120 11.18 -8.24 -11.39
C THR A 120 9.94 -7.81 -12.15
N GLY A 121 10.14 -7.55 -13.45
CA GLY A 121 9.06 -7.51 -14.44
C GLY A 121 8.55 -6.12 -14.83
N GLU A 122 9.16 -5.06 -14.30
CA GLU A 122 8.55 -3.72 -14.39
C GLU A 122 9.58 -2.63 -14.73
N HIS A 123 9.30 -1.83 -15.76
CA HIS A 123 10.07 -0.63 -16.06
C HIS A 123 9.47 0.54 -15.28
N SER A 124 9.98 0.78 -14.07
CA SER A 124 9.50 1.88 -13.23
C SER A 124 10.33 3.14 -13.39
N SER A 125 9.67 4.30 -13.35
CA SER A 125 10.36 5.57 -13.24
C SER A 125 10.86 5.85 -11.82
N LYS A 126 10.18 5.28 -10.81
CA LYS A 126 10.46 5.46 -9.39
C LYS A 126 9.78 4.38 -8.55
N PHE A 127 10.47 3.90 -7.53
CA PHE A 127 9.90 3.06 -6.48
C PHE A 127 9.43 3.90 -5.29
N LEU A 128 8.30 3.50 -4.71
CA LEU A 128 7.86 3.99 -3.40
C LEU A 128 8.19 2.92 -2.38
N ILE A 129 8.73 3.32 -1.23
CA ILE A 129 9.15 2.40 -0.16
C ILE A 129 8.40 2.76 1.11
N ALA A 130 7.64 1.81 1.64
CA ALA A 130 6.90 1.93 2.89
C ALA A 130 6.25 0.59 3.26
N ASP A 131 5.76 0.49 4.48
CA ASP A 131 4.80 -0.56 4.87
C ASP A 131 3.42 -0.24 4.26
N PHE A 132 3.07 -0.87 3.13
CA PHE A 132 1.81 -0.64 2.41
C PHE A 132 0.73 -1.65 2.78
N ASN A 133 1.07 -2.70 3.54
CA ASN A 133 0.13 -3.73 3.98
C ASN A 133 -0.10 -3.74 5.51
N ASN A 134 0.60 -2.89 6.25
CA ASN A 134 0.60 -2.76 7.71
C ASN A 134 1.12 -3.98 8.47
N ASP A 135 2.12 -4.69 7.91
CA ASP A 135 2.76 -5.84 8.57
C ASP A 135 4.08 -5.51 9.28
N ALA A 136 4.42 -4.21 9.35
CA ALA A 136 5.65 -3.64 9.90
C ALA A 136 6.93 -3.90 9.10
N LYS A 137 6.84 -4.50 7.90
CA LYS A 137 7.96 -4.68 6.98
C LYS A 137 7.90 -3.65 5.86
N LEU A 138 9.05 -3.33 5.30
CA LEU A 138 9.10 -2.45 4.15
C LEU A 138 8.68 -3.21 2.87
N ASP A 139 7.63 -2.70 2.25
CA ASP A 139 7.22 -3.05 0.89
C ASP A 139 7.84 -2.07 -0.11
N THR A 140 7.73 -2.43 -1.40
CA THR A 140 8.07 -1.51 -2.49
C THR A 140 6.99 -1.51 -3.56
N ALA A 141 6.69 -0.34 -4.12
CA ALA A 141 5.70 -0.19 -5.16
C ALA A 141 6.32 0.48 -6.40
N ALA A 142 6.24 -0.22 -7.54
CA ALA A 142 6.67 0.30 -8.83
C ALA A 142 5.56 1.13 -9.47
N LEU A 143 5.87 2.36 -9.88
CA LEU A 143 5.02 3.14 -10.78
C LEU A 143 5.43 2.87 -12.23
N VAL A 144 4.60 2.14 -12.97
CA VAL A 144 4.95 1.61 -14.29
C VAL A 144 4.23 2.37 -15.40
N PHE A 145 4.99 2.66 -16.45
CA PHE A 145 4.50 3.29 -17.67
C PHE A 145 4.44 2.29 -18.82
N THR A 146 3.33 2.29 -19.55
CA THR A 146 3.19 1.50 -20.78
C THR A 146 3.12 2.41 -22.02
N PRO A 147 3.57 1.94 -23.21
CA PRO A 147 3.65 2.77 -24.42
C PRO A 147 2.33 3.39 -24.89
N ASN A 148 1.18 2.86 -24.46
CA ASN A 148 -0.16 3.34 -24.77
C ASN A 148 -0.68 4.43 -23.81
N ASN A 149 0.21 5.07 -23.05
CA ASN A 149 -0.12 6.17 -22.14
C ASN A 149 -1.06 5.78 -20.98
N THR A 150 -1.01 4.50 -20.61
CA THR A 150 -1.61 3.93 -19.40
C THR A 150 -0.53 3.71 -18.34
N GLY A 151 -0.95 3.50 -17.10
CA GLY A 151 -0.06 3.23 -15.97
C GLY A 151 -0.69 2.33 -14.93
N TYR A 152 0.15 1.55 -14.28
CA TYR A 152 -0.25 0.71 -13.16
C TYR A 152 0.80 0.77 -12.05
N LEU A 153 0.34 0.47 -10.85
CA LEU A 153 1.14 0.25 -9.67
C LEU A 153 1.34 -1.25 -9.54
N SER A 154 2.59 -1.70 -9.45
CA SER A 154 2.92 -3.07 -9.04
C SER A 154 3.46 -3.02 -7.61
N LEU A 155 2.69 -3.56 -6.67
CA LEU A 155 3.06 -3.64 -5.25
C LEU A 155 3.77 -4.97 -4.97
N PHE A 156 4.98 -4.88 -4.43
CA PHE A 156 5.82 -5.98 -3.99
C PHE A 156 5.87 -5.96 -2.46
N VAL A 157 5.18 -6.90 -1.84
CA VAL A 157 5.15 -7.03 -0.37
C VAL A 157 6.48 -7.59 0.11
N GLY A 158 7.10 -6.93 1.09
CA GLY A 158 8.37 -7.32 1.68
C GLY A 158 8.20 -8.47 2.67
N ASN A 159 9.12 -9.43 2.64
CA ASN A 159 9.14 -10.51 3.64
C ASN A 159 9.94 -10.13 4.90
N GLY A 160 10.62 -8.98 4.89
CA GLY A 160 11.49 -8.52 5.98
C GLY A 160 12.85 -9.23 6.03
N ASP A 161 13.25 -9.91 4.96
CA ASP A 161 14.53 -10.61 4.84
C ASP A 161 15.32 -10.19 3.58
N GLY A 162 14.95 -9.04 2.99
CA GLY A 162 15.46 -8.58 1.69
C GLY A 162 14.83 -9.26 0.48
N THR A 163 13.79 -10.09 0.67
CA THR A 163 13.00 -10.67 -0.44
C THR A 163 11.59 -10.09 -0.52
N PHE A 164 11.00 -10.16 -1.71
CA PHE A 164 9.64 -9.70 -1.97
C PHE A 164 8.75 -10.83 -2.49
N GLN A 165 7.46 -10.73 -2.20
CA GLN A 165 6.43 -11.59 -2.77
C GLN A 165 6.18 -11.26 -4.25
N SER A 166 5.46 -12.17 -4.95
CA SER A 166 4.98 -11.89 -6.30
C SER A 166 4.13 -10.61 -6.33
N PRO A 167 4.31 -9.73 -7.33
CA PRO A 167 3.66 -8.43 -7.32
C PRO A 167 2.15 -8.54 -7.52
N THR A 168 1.43 -7.66 -6.84
CA THR A 168 0.01 -7.40 -7.10
C THR A 168 -0.12 -6.12 -7.91
N VAL A 169 -0.86 -6.18 -9.04
CA VAL A 169 -1.03 -5.05 -9.96
C VAL A 169 -2.34 -4.30 -9.70
N ARG A 170 -2.28 -2.97 -9.70
CA ARG A 170 -3.45 -2.07 -9.64
C ARG A 170 -3.34 -0.98 -10.70
N ASN A 171 -4.37 -0.81 -11.51
CA ASN A 171 -4.39 0.26 -12.52
C ASN A 171 -4.45 1.64 -11.84
N VAL A 172 -3.55 2.54 -12.22
CA VAL A 172 -3.51 3.93 -11.73
C VAL A 172 -3.57 4.86 -12.93
N GLU A 173 -4.79 5.13 -13.38
CA GLU A 173 -5.04 5.96 -14.57
C GLU A 173 -5.39 7.42 -14.22
N PRO A 174 -4.91 8.39 -15.02
CA PRO A 174 -3.88 8.33 -16.06
C PRO A 174 -2.44 8.41 -15.51
N PHE A 175 -1.47 8.11 -16.39
CA PHE A 175 0.00 8.18 -16.27
C PHE A 175 0.62 8.87 -15.04
N ALA A 176 1.27 8.10 -14.17
CA ALA A 176 2.12 8.60 -13.08
C ALA A 176 3.61 8.38 -13.39
N GLY A 177 4.37 9.44 -13.71
CA GLY A 177 5.83 9.37 -13.86
C GLY A 177 6.61 9.66 -12.57
N SER A 178 5.90 9.92 -11.48
CA SER A 178 6.46 10.19 -10.16
C SER A 178 5.36 10.04 -9.11
N GLY A 179 5.79 9.73 -7.89
CA GLY A 179 4.92 9.64 -6.74
C GLY A 179 5.66 9.94 -5.44
N VAL A 180 4.85 10.13 -4.41
CA VAL A 180 5.26 10.30 -3.02
C VAL A 180 4.33 9.48 -2.13
N GLN A 181 4.89 8.94 -1.06
CA GLN A 181 4.17 8.21 -0.05
C GLN A 181 4.14 9.02 1.25
N ALA A 182 2.98 9.05 1.90
CA ALA A 182 2.76 9.65 3.20
C ALA A 182 1.42 9.15 3.74
N ASP A 183 1.22 9.23 5.06
CA ASP A 183 -0.12 9.14 5.63
C ASP A 183 -0.87 10.45 5.34
N PHE A 184 -1.70 10.48 4.29
CA PHE A 184 -2.37 11.70 3.82
C PHE A 184 -3.69 11.97 4.55
N ASN A 185 -4.26 10.98 5.23
CA ASN A 185 -5.52 11.08 5.96
C ASN A 185 -5.36 10.97 7.50
N ASN A 186 -4.12 10.78 7.98
CA ASN A 186 -3.75 10.59 9.38
C ASN A 186 -4.43 9.34 10.01
N ASP A 187 -4.52 8.24 9.28
CA ASP A 187 -5.06 6.96 9.75
C ASP A 187 -3.99 5.96 10.23
N GLY A 188 -2.72 6.38 10.19
CA GLY A 188 -1.56 5.59 10.62
C GLY A 188 -1.07 4.60 9.57
N LYS A 189 -1.53 4.72 8.32
CA LYS A 189 -1.20 3.81 7.23
C LYS A 189 -0.57 4.58 6.08
N MET A 190 0.23 3.89 5.26
CA MET A 190 0.91 4.58 4.18
C MET A 190 0.01 4.70 2.95
N ASP A 191 -0.41 5.92 2.67
CA ASP A 191 -1.02 6.28 1.39
C ASP A 191 0.05 6.65 0.36
N PHE A 192 -0.37 6.83 -0.89
CA PHE A 192 0.49 7.42 -1.90
C PHE A 192 -0.25 8.42 -2.79
N ALA A 193 0.49 9.38 -3.31
CA ALA A 193 0.01 10.34 -4.28
C ALA A 193 0.85 10.29 -5.55
N THR A 194 0.19 10.41 -6.69
CA THR A 194 0.83 10.46 -8.00
C THR A 194 0.50 11.75 -8.73
N PHE A 195 1.39 12.17 -9.62
CA PHE A 195 1.16 13.29 -10.53
C PHE A 195 1.02 12.79 -11.97
N ALA A 196 -0.10 13.16 -12.59
CA ALA A 196 -0.53 12.65 -13.88
C ALA A 196 -1.33 13.67 -14.68
N ALA A 197 -0.86 13.99 -15.89
CA ALA A 197 -1.55 14.88 -16.82
C ALA A 197 -2.02 16.22 -16.18
N GLY A 198 -1.18 16.81 -15.32
CA GLY A 198 -1.50 18.07 -14.62
C GLY A 198 -2.39 17.92 -13.39
N MET A 199 -2.77 16.69 -13.01
CA MET A 199 -3.56 16.40 -11.82
C MET A 199 -2.73 15.65 -10.78
N ILE A 200 -2.97 15.94 -9.51
CA ILE A 200 -2.51 15.10 -8.39
C ILE A 200 -3.65 14.16 -8.02
N ARG A 201 -3.35 12.87 -7.88
CA ARG A 201 -4.27 11.86 -7.35
C ARG A 201 -3.70 11.31 -6.06
N VAL A 202 -4.53 11.25 -5.03
CA VAL A 202 -4.20 10.61 -3.76
C VAL A 202 -4.93 9.28 -3.71
N TYR A 203 -4.17 8.21 -3.50
CA TYR A 203 -4.63 6.84 -3.33
C TYR A 203 -4.47 6.51 -1.85
N LEU A 204 -5.60 6.47 -1.16
CA LEU A 204 -5.61 6.06 0.23
C LEU A 204 -5.46 4.55 0.32
N GLN A 205 -4.67 4.07 1.27
CA GLN A 205 -4.57 2.66 1.61
C GLN A 205 -5.87 2.23 2.30
N SER A 206 -6.92 2.08 1.49
CA SER A 206 -8.22 1.66 1.95
C SER A 206 -8.09 0.26 2.57
N HIS A 207 -8.50 0.15 3.82
CA HIS A 207 -8.91 -1.14 4.32
C HIS A 207 -10.09 -1.63 3.48
N GLU A 208 -9.97 -2.81 2.88
CA GLU A 208 -11.17 -3.52 2.44
C GLU A 208 -12.05 -3.68 3.68
N VAL A 209 -13.16 -2.94 3.73
CA VAL A 209 -14.21 -3.27 4.68
C VAL A 209 -14.91 -4.49 4.09
N LEU A 210 -14.63 -5.66 4.64
CA LEU A 210 -15.40 -6.86 4.37
C LEU A 210 -16.51 -6.92 5.41
N VAL A 211 -17.76 -6.93 4.95
CA VAL A 211 -18.89 -7.28 5.80
C VAL A 211 -19.09 -8.78 5.66
N GLU A 212 -18.68 -9.54 6.68
CA GLU A 212 -19.10 -10.94 6.80
C GLU A 212 -20.50 -10.98 7.41
N ALA A 213 -21.53 -10.91 6.56
CA ALA A 213 -22.85 -11.36 6.95
C ALA A 213 -22.82 -12.90 6.93
N ASN A 214 -22.97 -13.55 8.08
CA ASN A 214 -22.92 -15.01 8.22
C ASN A 214 -23.92 -15.78 7.32
N LEU A 215 -24.87 -15.10 6.67
CA LEU A 215 -25.90 -15.68 5.81
C LEU A 215 -26.20 -14.76 4.63
N SER A 216 -26.26 -15.31 3.41
CA SER A 216 -26.73 -14.63 2.19
C SER A 216 -28.26 -14.65 2.03
N ALA A 217 -28.94 -15.48 2.83
CA ALA A 217 -30.40 -15.56 2.88
C ALA A 217 -30.91 -15.97 4.26
N LEU A 218 -32.06 -15.41 4.68
CA LEU A 218 -32.82 -15.82 5.86
C LEU A 218 -34.16 -16.40 5.43
N ASP A 219 -34.45 -17.63 5.89
CA ASP A 219 -35.75 -18.28 5.71
C ASP A 219 -36.45 -18.41 7.07
N PHE A 220 -37.63 -17.81 7.18
CA PHE A 220 -38.47 -17.84 8.37
C PHE A 220 -39.48 -18.99 8.37
N GLY A 221 -39.50 -19.81 7.30
CA GLY A 221 -40.41 -20.93 7.17
C GLY A 221 -41.87 -20.48 7.16
N THR A 222 -42.76 -21.31 7.72
CA THR A 222 -44.20 -21.02 7.76
C THR A 222 -44.60 -20.34 9.06
N GLN A 223 -45.29 -19.20 8.97
CA GLN A 223 -45.76 -18.43 10.12
C GLN A 223 -47.25 -18.10 9.96
N ARG A 224 -48.01 -18.26 11.06
CA ARG A 224 -49.43 -17.93 11.07
C ARG A 224 -49.64 -16.43 10.84
N ILE A 225 -50.58 -16.07 9.97
CA ILE A 225 -50.89 -14.67 9.64
C ILE A 225 -51.13 -13.84 10.91
N GLY A 226 -50.51 -12.66 10.94
CA GLY A 226 -50.61 -11.69 12.02
C GLY A 226 -49.74 -11.99 13.25
N THR A 227 -49.11 -13.16 13.33
CA THR A 227 -48.22 -13.55 14.45
C THR A 227 -46.74 -13.36 14.10
N ARG A 228 -45.92 -13.04 15.11
CA ARG A 228 -44.48 -12.78 14.93
C ARG A 228 -43.68 -14.09 15.08
N SER A 229 -42.73 -14.33 14.18
CA SER A 229 -41.74 -15.40 14.30
C SER A 229 -40.69 -15.11 15.38
N THR A 230 -39.82 -16.08 15.67
CA THR A 230 -38.54 -15.77 16.31
C THR A 230 -37.69 -14.88 15.38
N GLY A 231 -36.96 -13.93 15.96
CA GLY A 231 -35.99 -13.12 15.22
C GLY A 231 -34.78 -13.95 14.80
N GLN A 232 -34.23 -13.65 13.63
CA GLN A 232 -32.95 -14.15 13.16
C GLN A 232 -31.96 -13.00 13.12
N GLN A 233 -30.81 -13.20 13.75
CA GLN A 233 -29.78 -12.18 13.92
C GLN A 233 -28.70 -12.33 12.85
N ILE A 234 -28.35 -11.22 12.22
CA ILE A 234 -27.18 -11.07 11.36
C ILE A 234 -26.16 -10.24 12.13
N VAL A 235 -24.95 -10.79 12.27
CA VAL A 235 -23.81 -10.06 12.82
C VAL A 235 -23.13 -9.34 11.67
N VAL A 236 -22.99 -8.02 11.79
CA VAL A 236 -22.22 -7.17 10.90
C VAL A 236 -20.88 -6.92 11.58
N SER A 237 -19.80 -7.39 10.95
CA SER A 237 -18.44 -7.26 11.48
C SER A 237 -17.66 -6.24 10.67
N SER A 238 -16.99 -5.29 11.34
CA SER A 238 -16.00 -4.42 10.70
C SER A 238 -14.63 -5.09 10.77
N THR A 239 -14.30 -5.91 9.78
CA THR A 239 -13.04 -6.69 9.77
C THR A 239 -11.88 -5.97 9.06
N GLY A 240 -12.16 -4.89 8.33
CA GLY A 240 -11.13 -3.98 7.83
C GLY A 240 -10.64 -3.04 8.94
N GLY A 241 -9.41 -2.57 8.86
CA GLY A 241 -8.83 -1.65 9.86
C GLY A 241 -9.30 -0.18 9.78
N GLY A 242 -10.32 0.12 8.96
CA GLY A 242 -10.99 1.42 8.94
C GLY A 242 -12.34 1.33 9.65
N THR A 243 -12.89 2.47 10.07
CA THR A 243 -14.25 2.53 10.62
C THR A 243 -15.27 2.27 9.51
N LEU A 244 -16.14 1.27 9.72
CA LEU A 244 -17.29 1.02 8.87
C LEU A 244 -18.38 2.07 9.15
N SER A 245 -18.63 2.96 8.19
CA SER A 245 -19.67 4.00 8.32
C SER A 245 -20.99 3.49 7.75
N VAL A 246 -21.89 3.01 8.62
CA VAL A 246 -23.24 2.56 8.26
C VAL A 246 -24.15 3.78 8.05
N SER A 247 -24.49 4.03 6.79
CA SER A 247 -25.35 5.13 6.37
C SER A 247 -26.84 4.80 6.45
N GLY A 248 -27.21 3.52 6.49
CA GLY A 248 -28.60 3.09 6.73
C GLY A 248 -28.79 1.58 6.65
N VAL A 249 -29.81 1.08 7.36
CA VAL A 249 -30.28 -0.31 7.28
C VAL A 249 -31.75 -0.27 6.91
N SER A 250 -32.15 -0.96 5.84
CA SER A 250 -33.50 -0.86 5.29
C SER A 250 -34.00 -2.15 4.66
N LEU A 251 -35.32 -2.28 4.54
CA LEU A 251 -35.99 -3.37 3.83
C LEU A 251 -36.51 -2.87 2.48
N SER A 252 -36.38 -3.70 1.45
CA SER A 252 -36.93 -3.47 0.11
C SER A 252 -37.51 -4.77 -0.46
N GLY A 253 -38.09 -4.74 -1.66
CA GLY A 253 -38.62 -5.93 -2.33
C GLY A 253 -40.14 -5.99 -2.39
N ALA A 254 -40.70 -7.20 -2.52
CA ALA A 254 -42.12 -7.43 -2.79
C ALA A 254 -43.00 -7.21 -1.56
N ASP A 255 -42.59 -7.73 -0.41
CA ASP A 255 -43.37 -7.74 0.84
C ASP A 255 -42.57 -7.22 2.06
N PRO A 256 -41.86 -6.07 1.99
CA PRO A 256 -41.00 -5.60 3.08
C PRO A 256 -41.76 -5.35 4.40
N GLU A 257 -43.04 -4.95 4.32
CA GLU A 257 -43.91 -4.68 5.47
C GLU A 257 -44.23 -5.94 6.31
N ASP A 258 -44.04 -7.14 5.75
CA ASP A 258 -44.22 -8.41 6.46
C ASP A 258 -42.98 -8.79 7.29
N TYR A 259 -41.90 -7.99 7.23
CA TYR A 259 -40.67 -8.18 8.00
C TYR A 259 -40.47 -7.03 8.98
N LEU A 260 -40.01 -7.38 10.19
CA LEU A 260 -39.75 -6.47 11.28
C LEU A 260 -38.25 -6.35 11.46
N LEU A 261 -37.71 -5.16 11.18
CA LEU A 261 -36.28 -4.86 11.25
C LEU A 261 -35.96 -4.10 12.54
N THR A 262 -34.95 -4.57 13.27
CA THR A 262 -34.31 -3.81 14.35
C THR A 262 -32.80 -3.91 14.22
N THR A 263 -32.06 -2.86 14.59
CA THR A 263 -30.60 -2.86 14.54
C THR A 263 -30.02 -2.03 15.68
N ASN A 264 -28.87 -2.46 16.18
CA ASN A 264 -28.04 -1.69 17.11
C ASN A 264 -26.78 -1.12 16.43
N CYS A 265 -26.68 -1.22 15.10
CA CYS A 265 -25.52 -0.77 14.36
C CYS A 265 -25.34 0.75 14.50
N PRO A 266 -24.18 1.19 15.03
CA PRO A 266 -23.89 2.62 15.09
C PRO A 266 -23.63 3.16 13.69
N ARG A 267 -23.72 4.48 13.54
CA ARG A 267 -23.32 5.16 12.29
C ARG A 267 -21.87 4.85 11.95
N ASP A 268 -21.01 4.74 12.97
CA ASP A 268 -19.58 4.51 12.84
C ASP A 268 -19.22 3.30 13.71
N LEU A 269 -18.91 2.17 13.07
CA LEU A 269 -18.51 0.92 13.70
C LEU A 269 -16.98 0.77 13.58
N PRO A 270 -16.20 0.91 14.67
CA PRO A 270 -14.75 0.80 14.60
C PRO A 270 -14.26 -0.57 14.13
N SER A 271 -13.03 -0.62 13.60
CA SER A 271 -12.36 -1.88 13.26
C SER A 271 -12.36 -2.88 14.43
N GLY A 272 -12.58 -4.16 14.09
CA GLY A 272 -12.63 -5.27 15.02
C GLY A 272 -13.90 -5.35 15.86
N GLN A 273 -14.82 -4.38 15.71
CA GLN A 273 -16.12 -4.39 16.39
C GLN A 273 -17.20 -5.03 15.52
N THR A 274 -18.27 -5.43 16.20
CA THR A 274 -19.47 -5.99 15.57
C THR A 274 -20.71 -5.24 16.01
N CYS A 275 -21.75 -5.31 15.18
CA CYS A 275 -23.11 -4.93 15.53
C CYS A 275 -24.11 -5.94 14.96
N ASP A 276 -25.35 -5.81 15.38
CA ASP A 276 -26.41 -6.76 15.08
C ASP A 276 -27.55 -6.09 14.29
N VAL A 277 -28.06 -6.86 13.33
CA VAL A 277 -29.31 -6.61 12.64
C VAL A 277 -30.23 -7.80 12.89
N ASP A 278 -31.34 -7.58 13.59
CA ASP A 278 -32.35 -8.61 13.85
C ASP A 278 -33.55 -8.40 12.93
N VAL A 279 -33.93 -9.48 12.26
CA VAL A 279 -35.10 -9.52 11.38
C VAL A 279 -36.06 -10.59 11.91
N ALA A 280 -37.34 -10.24 12.05
CA ALA A 280 -38.42 -11.19 12.32
C ALA A 280 -39.48 -11.12 11.22
N PHE A 281 -40.26 -12.18 11.07
CA PHE A 281 -41.32 -12.29 10.07
C PHE A 281 -42.70 -12.24 10.72
N ARG A 282 -43.61 -11.44 10.16
CA ARG A 282 -45.01 -11.31 10.57
C ARG A 282 -45.89 -11.17 9.32
N PRO A 283 -46.31 -12.28 8.70
CA PRO A 283 -47.05 -12.23 7.45
C PRO A 283 -48.43 -11.58 7.62
N THR A 284 -48.82 -10.74 6.65
CA THR A 284 -50.16 -10.13 6.59
C THR A 284 -51.12 -10.83 5.64
N ALA A 285 -50.63 -11.74 4.79
CA ALA A 285 -51.43 -12.56 3.88
C ALA A 285 -50.87 -13.98 3.75
N THR A 286 -51.67 -14.88 3.16
CA THR A 286 -51.29 -16.27 2.89
C THR A 286 -50.30 -16.35 1.72
N GLY A 287 -49.42 -17.35 1.73
CA GLY A 287 -48.51 -17.65 0.63
C GLY A 287 -47.09 -17.16 0.85
N LEU A 288 -46.25 -17.31 -0.17
CA LEU A 288 -44.85 -16.90 -0.14
C LEU A 288 -44.74 -15.38 -0.05
N ARG A 289 -43.90 -14.91 0.86
CA ARG A 289 -43.53 -13.52 1.06
C ARG A 289 -42.02 -13.37 0.90
N THR A 290 -41.58 -12.31 0.24
CA THR A 290 -40.15 -12.06 0.04
C THR A 290 -39.77 -10.59 0.23
N ALA A 291 -38.57 -10.37 0.74
CA ALA A 291 -37.98 -9.05 0.87
C ALA A 291 -36.45 -9.13 0.76
N THR A 292 -35.80 -7.98 0.75
CA THR A 292 -34.34 -7.84 0.76
C THR A 292 -33.95 -6.88 1.87
N LEU A 293 -33.05 -7.33 2.75
CA LEU A 293 -32.37 -6.45 3.70
C LEU A 293 -31.20 -5.78 2.99
N ASN A 294 -31.08 -4.46 3.12
CA ASN A 294 -29.98 -3.67 2.58
C ASN A 294 -29.26 -2.96 3.72
N ILE A 295 -27.94 -3.10 3.77
CA ILE A 295 -27.05 -2.37 4.68
C ILE A 295 -26.18 -1.47 3.79
N ASN A 296 -26.42 -0.17 3.86
CA ASN A 296 -25.70 0.83 3.10
C ASN A 296 -24.53 1.34 3.93
N ASP A 297 -23.33 1.13 3.44
CA ASP A 297 -22.11 1.51 4.15
C ASP A 297 -21.01 2.02 3.21
N ASN A 298 -19.81 2.29 3.73
CA ASN A 298 -18.66 2.78 2.98
C ASN A 298 -17.73 1.68 2.45
N ALA A 299 -18.11 0.40 2.56
CA ALA A 299 -17.38 -0.70 1.95
C ALA A 299 -17.46 -0.65 0.43
N HIS A 300 -16.44 -1.18 -0.26
CA HIS A 300 -16.46 -1.28 -1.72
C HIS A 300 -17.61 -2.16 -2.25
N SER A 301 -18.02 -3.17 -1.48
CA SER A 301 -19.14 -4.08 -1.80
C SER A 301 -20.52 -3.52 -1.41
N SER A 302 -20.59 -2.28 -0.91
CA SER A 302 -21.85 -1.65 -0.49
C SER A 302 -22.81 -1.43 -1.67
N PRO A 303 -24.13 -1.62 -1.48
CA PRO A 303 -24.77 -2.10 -0.25
C PRO A 303 -24.63 -3.61 -0.07
N GLN A 304 -24.49 -4.06 1.17
CA GLN A 304 -24.61 -5.48 1.51
C GLN A 304 -26.08 -5.88 1.44
N THR A 305 -26.38 -7.02 0.84
CA THR A 305 -27.76 -7.49 0.67
C THR A 305 -27.97 -8.90 1.20
N VAL A 306 -29.11 -9.12 1.87
CA VAL A 306 -29.53 -10.44 2.35
C VAL A 306 -30.96 -10.71 1.89
N SER A 307 -31.19 -11.86 1.24
CA SER A 307 -32.52 -12.25 0.78
C SER A 307 -33.36 -12.77 1.94
N LEU A 308 -34.64 -12.38 2.00
CA LEU A 308 -35.57 -12.79 3.06
C LEU A 308 -36.74 -13.56 2.45
N THR A 309 -37.07 -14.73 3.03
CA THR A 309 -38.21 -15.56 2.60
C THR A 309 -39.04 -16.04 3.78
N GLY A 310 -40.35 -16.17 3.59
CA GLY A 310 -41.26 -16.76 4.58
C GLY A 310 -42.62 -17.09 3.95
N THR A 311 -43.40 -17.97 4.57
CA THR A 311 -44.73 -18.36 4.08
C THR A 311 -45.81 -18.07 5.12
N GLY A 312 -46.83 -17.27 4.77
CA GLY A 312 -47.99 -17.02 5.62
C GLY A 312 -49.05 -18.12 5.51
N ASN A 313 -49.59 -18.59 6.65
CA ASN A 313 -50.72 -19.53 6.69
C ASN A 313 -51.82 -19.19 7.71
#